data_AF-A0A443J020-F1
#
_entry.id   AF-A0A443J020-F1
#
_cell.length_a   1.000
_cell.length_b   1.000
_cell.length_c   1.000
_cell.angle_alpha   90.00
_cell.angle_beta   90.00
_cell.angle_gamma   90.00
#
_symmetry.space_group_name_H-M   'P 1'
#
loop_
_entity.id
_entity.type
_entity.pdbx_description
1 polymer ?
#
loop_
_entity_poly.entity_id
_entity_poly.type
_entity_poly.pdbx_seq_one_letter_code
_entity_poly.pdbx_strand_id
1 'polypeptide(L)'
;MSININELSFQQRAAWVGMNSAVDRLNSGDLDGAAEAVANVMNDVEASCVRSITVLNRAKSVRVSGAAPAEVGRVSQALADAFGISTQTAYAAITGVFR
;
A
#
# COMPACT_ATOMS: atom_id res chain seq x y z
N MET A 1 -14.59 17.35 -10.91
CA MET A 1 -14.77 15.96 -10.44
C MET A 1 -14.38 15.95 -8.98
N SER A 2 -15.30 15.66 -8.06
CA SER A 2 -15.02 15.65 -6.62
C SER A 2 -14.78 14.22 -6.18
N ILE A 3 -13.63 13.93 -5.58
CA ILE A 3 -13.31 12.61 -5.02
C ILE A 3 -13.96 12.49 -3.64
N ASN A 4 -14.70 11.40 -3.39
CA ASN A 4 -15.18 11.09 -2.04
C ASN A 4 -14.03 10.52 -1.20
N ILE A 5 -13.40 11.37 -0.37
CA ILE A 5 -12.23 11.00 0.43
C ILE A 5 -12.48 9.87 1.44
N ASN A 6 -13.75 9.63 1.79
CA ASN A 6 -14.13 8.60 2.76
C ASN A 6 -13.98 7.19 2.19
N GLU A 7 -14.06 7.05 0.87
CA GLU A 7 -13.91 5.77 0.15
C GLU A 7 -12.44 5.42 -0.15
N LEU A 8 -11.52 6.37 0.07
CA LEU A 8 -10.09 6.14 -0.14
C LEU A 8 -9.49 5.29 0.97
N SER A 9 -8.49 4.48 0.64
CA SER A 9 -7.62 3.86 1.64
C SER A 9 -6.84 4.92 2.43
N PHE A 10 -6.29 4.57 3.59
CA PHE A 10 -5.43 5.48 4.36
C PHE A 10 -4.28 6.05 3.51
N GLN A 11 -3.63 5.20 2.71
CA GLN A 11 -2.52 5.59 1.83
C GLN A 11 -2.99 6.52 0.71
N GLN A 12 -4.15 6.25 0.11
CA GLN A 12 -4.73 7.12 -0.92
C GLN A 12 -5.13 8.48 -0.35
N ARG A 13 -5.63 8.54 0.89
CA ARG A 13 -5.90 9.81 1.59
C ARG A 13 -4.61 10.59 1.86
N ALA A 14 -3.55 9.92 2.32
CA ALA A 14 -2.27 10.57 2.56
C ALA A 14 -1.68 11.18 1.27
N ALA A 15 -1.69 10.41 0.17
CA ALA A 15 -1.27 10.90 -1.14
C ALA A 15 -2.13 12.08 -1.63
N TRP A 16 -3.45 12.01 -1.44
CA TRP A 16 -4.37 13.09 -1.78
C TRP A 16 -4.07 14.38 -1.00
N VAL A 17 -3.84 14.28 0.32
CA VAL A 17 -3.49 15.43 1.16
C VAL A 17 -2.16 16.04 0.73
N GLY A 18 -1.13 15.21 0.46
CA GLY A 18 0.17 15.68 -0.01
C GLY A 18 0.08 16.40 -1.36
N MET A 19 -0.72 15.88 -2.30
CA MET A 19 -0.96 16.52 -3.60
C MET A 19 -1.71 17.85 -3.48
N ASN A 20 -2.70 17.96 -2.60
CA ASN A 20 -3.35 19.25 -2.35
C ASN A 20 -2.39 20.26 -1.72
N SER A 21 -1.53 19.82 -0.80
CA SER A 21 -0.49 20.70 -0.25
C SER A 21 0.46 21.21 -1.32
N ALA A 22 0.78 20.41 -2.34
CA ALA A 22 1.60 20.86 -3.47
C ALA A 22 0.88 21.94 -4.31
N VAL A 23 -0.42 21.77 -4.57
CA VAL A 23 -1.24 22.76 -5.29
C VAL A 23 -1.34 24.07 -4.51
N ASP A 24 -1.54 24.01 -3.20
CA ASP A 24 -1.61 25.22 -2.35
C ASP A 24 -0.28 26.00 -2.38
N ARG A 25 0.85 25.28 -2.32
CA ARG A 25 2.20 25.88 -2.42
C ARG A 25 2.44 26.50 -3.79
N LEU A 26 2.06 25.81 -4.86
CA LEU A 26 2.12 26.33 -6.22
C LEU A 26 1.31 27.63 -6.36
N ASN A 27 0.09 27.66 -5.83
CA ASN A 27 -0.77 28.85 -5.86
C ASN A 27 -0.20 30.02 -5.02
N SER A 28 0.63 29.72 -4.02
CA SER A 28 1.34 30.74 -3.23
C SER A 28 2.65 31.22 -3.85
N GLY A 29 3.09 30.63 -4.97
CA GLY A 29 4.35 30.94 -5.64
C GLY A 29 5.57 30.17 -5.09
N ASP A 30 5.38 29.26 -4.14
CA ASP A 30 6.41 28.36 -3.60
C ASP A 30 6.60 27.14 -4.52
N LEU A 31 7.35 27.33 -5.61
CA LEU A 31 7.62 26.27 -6.59
C LEU A 31 8.48 25.13 -6.02
N ASP A 32 9.48 25.46 -5.20
CA ASP A 32 10.39 24.48 -4.61
C ASP A 32 9.64 23.60 -3.60
N GLY A 33 8.82 24.19 -2.73
CA GLY A 33 8.01 23.43 -1.78
C GLY A 33 6.89 22.63 -2.46
N ALA A 34 6.32 23.12 -3.56
CA ALA A 34 5.38 22.33 -4.36
C ALA A 34 6.06 21.09 -4.96
N ALA A 35 7.27 21.25 -5.51
CA ALA A 35 8.06 20.14 -6.05
C ALA A 35 8.44 19.14 -4.95
N GLU A 36 8.86 19.61 -3.78
CA GLU A 36 9.18 18.77 -2.62
C GLU A 36 7.95 17.96 -2.17
N ALA A 37 6.78 18.59 -2.07
CA ALA A 37 5.54 17.93 -1.69
C ALA A 37 5.16 16.81 -2.68
N VAL A 38 5.29 17.06 -3.99
CA VAL A 38 5.06 16.03 -5.03
C VAL A 38 6.09 14.90 -4.90
N ALA A 39 7.38 15.21 -4.74
CA ALA A 39 8.44 14.22 -4.61
C ALA A 39 8.21 13.30 -3.40
N ASN A 40 7.79 13.85 -2.26
CA ASN A 40 7.47 13.07 -1.07
C ASN A 40 6.30 12.09 -1.33
N VAL A 41 5.23 12.53 -1.99
CA VAL A 41 4.13 11.63 -2.35
C VAL A 41 4.60 10.53 -3.31
N MET A 42 5.45 10.85 -4.29
CA MET A 42 5.98 9.85 -5.23
C MET A 42 6.88 8.83 -4.52
N ASN A 43 7.73 9.27 -3.60
CA ASN A 43 8.57 8.39 -2.79
C ASN A 43 7.71 7.42 -1.95
N ASP A 44 6.63 7.89 -1.35
CA ASP A 44 5.71 7.04 -0.59
C ASP A 44 5.00 6.00 -1.46
N VAL A 45 4.57 6.41 -2.67
CA VAL A 45 3.97 5.51 -3.66
C VAL A 45 4.96 4.45 -4.12
N GLU A 46 6.19 4.85 -4.44
CA GLU A 46 7.26 3.93 -4.85
C GLU A 46 7.58 2.94 -3.73
N ALA A 47 7.78 3.43 -2.51
CA ALA A 47 8.04 2.58 -1.35
C ALA A 47 6.87 1.61 -1.08
N SER A 48 5.63 2.06 -1.29
CA SER A 48 4.45 1.18 -1.19
C SER A 48 4.47 0.08 -2.25
N CYS A 49 4.80 0.40 -3.49
CA CYS A 49 4.93 -0.57 -4.57
C CYS A 49 6.01 -1.63 -4.26
N VAL A 50 7.19 -1.20 -3.83
CA VAL A 50 8.30 -2.08 -3.45
C VAL A 50 7.91 -3.01 -2.29
N ARG A 51 7.24 -2.47 -1.26
CA ARG A 51 6.73 -3.29 -0.14
C ARG A 51 5.72 -4.33 -0.63
N SER A 52 4.76 -3.94 -1.45
CA SER A 52 3.73 -4.85 -1.99
C SER A 52 4.34 -5.98 -2.81
N ILE A 53 5.32 -5.70 -3.67
CA ILE A 53 6.05 -6.71 -4.44
C ILE A 53 6.83 -7.66 -3.53
N THR A 54 7.49 -7.12 -2.50
CA THR A 54 8.25 -7.92 -1.53
C THR A 54 7.35 -8.91 -0.79
N VAL A 55 6.19 -8.45 -0.35
CA VAL A 55 5.21 -9.29 0.36
C VAL A 55 4.60 -10.34 -0.58
N LEU A 56 4.29 -9.99 -1.83
CA LEU A 56 3.83 -10.96 -2.84
C LEU A 56 4.87 -12.06 -3.10
N ASN A 57 6.15 -11.69 -3.22
CA ASN A 57 7.22 -12.66 -3.41
C ASN A 57 7.38 -13.59 -2.21
N ARG A 58 7.23 -13.08 -0.98
CA ARG A 58 7.18 -13.91 0.23
C ARG A 58 5.97 -14.85 0.23
N ALA A 59 4.78 -14.34 -0.08
CA ALA A 59 3.56 -15.14 -0.18
C ALA A 59 3.72 -16.29 -1.19
N LYS A 60 4.31 -16.02 -2.36
CA LYS A 60 4.65 -17.04 -3.36
C LYS A 60 5.65 -18.06 -2.82
N SER A 61 6.72 -17.62 -2.15
CA SER A 61 7.75 -18.51 -1.59
C SER A 61 7.17 -19.45 -0.53
N VAL A 62 6.33 -18.92 0.38
CA VAL A 62 5.64 -19.69 1.41
C VAL A 62 4.73 -20.75 0.79
N ARG A 63 3.96 -20.37 -0.24
CA ARG A 63 3.07 -21.30 -0.96
C ARG A 63 3.84 -22.44 -1.62
N VAL A 64 4.98 -22.16 -2.26
CA VAL A 64 5.76 -23.18 -2.99
C VAL A 64 6.56 -24.07 -2.05
N SER A 65 7.11 -23.53 -0.96
CA SER A 65 7.97 -24.27 -0.04
C SER A 65 7.21 -25.14 0.97
N GLY A 66 5.89 -24.99 1.08
CA GLY A 66 5.10 -25.68 2.10
C GLY A 66 5.49 -25.24 3.51
N ALA A 67 5.71 -23.94 3.71
CA ALA A 67 6.22 -23.40 4.98
C ALA A 67 5.30 -23.72 6.16
N ALA A 68 5.87 -23.70 7.37
CA ALA A 68 5.14 -23.97 8.60
C ALA A 68 3.92 -23.03 8.78
N PRO A 69 2.82 -23.49 9.42
CA PRO A 69 1.59 -22.69 9.56
C PRO A 69 1.79 -21.31 10.20
N ALA A 70 2.73 -21.17 11.13
CA ALA A 70 3.05 -19.89 11.75
C ALA A 70 3.65 -18.88 10.77
N GLU A 71 4.45 -19.34 9.79
CA GLU A 71 4.99 -18.49 8.72
C GLU A 71 3.88 -18.07 7.76
N VAL A 72 3.01 -19.02 7.39
CA VAL A 72 1.82 -18.73 6.57
C VAL A 72 0.96 -17.64 7.24
N GLY A 73 0.71 -17.76 8.54
CA GLY A 73 -0.04 -16.75 9.30
C GLY A 73 0.61 -15.36 9.27
N ARG A 74 1.93 -15.27 9.52
CA ARG A 74 2.66 -13.99 9.48
C ARG A 74 2.64 -13.35 8.10
N VAL A 75 2.86 -14.13 7.04
CA VAL A 75 2.84 -13.61 5.67
C VAL A 75 1.42 -13.25 5.22
N SER A 76 0.39 -13.96 5.69
CA SER A 76 -1.02 -13.60 5.44
C SER A 76 -1.36 -12.23 6.04
N GLN A 77 -0.90 -11.95 7.26
CA GLN A 77 -1.13 -10.65 7.88
C GLN A 77 -0.42 -9.53 7.11
N ALA A 78 0.85 -9.73 6.77
CA ALA A 78 1.60 -8.75 5.98
C ALA A 78 0.96 -8.48 4.61
N LEU A 79 0.41 -9.52 3.96
CA LEU A 79 -0.30 -9.39 2.69
C LEU A 79 -1.64 -8.67 2.86
N ALA A 80 -2.37 -8.94 3.92
CA ALA A 80 -3.60 -8.22 4.26
C ALA A 80 -3.34 -6.72 4.44
N ASP A 81 -2.34 -6.37 5.23
CA ASP A 81 -1.97 -4.98 5.51
C ASP A 81 -1.49 -4.24 4.25
N ALA A 82 -0.71 -4.91 3.39
CA ALA A 82 -0.18 -4.31 2.17
C ALA A 82 -1.26 -4.01 1.12
N PHE A 83 -2.31 -4.83 1.04
CA PHE A 83 -3.34 -4.73 0.01
C PHE A 83 -4.70 -4.26 0.52
N GLY A 84 -4.85 -4.01 1.82
CA GLY A 84 -6.12 -3.60 2.42
C GLY A 84 -7.22 -4.67 2.31
N ILE A 85 -6.84 -5.96 2.39
CA ILE A 85 -7.77 -7.10 2.37
C ILE A 85 -7.83 -7.77 3.75
N SER A 86 -8.77 -8.67 3.96
CA SER A 86 -8.80 -9.43 5.21
C SER A 86 -7.66 -10.45 5.28
N THR A 87 -7.15 -10.73 6.50
CA THR A 87 -6.15 -11.78 6.74
C THR A 87 -6.65 -13.16 6.30
N GLN A 88 -7.95 -13.42 6.38
CA GLN A 88 -8.55 -14.66 5.88
C GLN A 88 -8.48 -14.76 4.35
N THR A 89 -8.78 -13.67 3.64
CA THR A 89 -8.63 -13.59 2.16
C THR A 89 -7.17 -13.81 1.76
N ALA A 90 -6.23 -13.18 2.46
CA ALA A 90 -4.81 -13.36 2.23
C ALA A 90 -4.34 -14.80 2.49
N TYR A 91 -4.79 -15.41 3.59
CA TYR A 91 -4.48 -16.80 3.93
C TYR A 91 -5.02 -17.78 2.88
N ALA A 92 -6.26 -17.60 2.44
CA ALA A 92 -6.87 -18.40 1.38
C ALA A 92 -6.10 -18.28 0.06
N ALA A 93 -5.64 -17.07 -0.29
CA ALA A 93 -4.83 -16.84 -1.48
C ALA A 93 -3.45 -17.54 -1.43
N ILE A 94 -2.83 -17.61 -0.25
CA ILE A 94 -1.54 -18.28 -0.05
C ILE A 94 -1.70 -19.81 -0.06
N THR A 95 -2.71 -20.32 0.65
CA THR A 95 -2.87 -21.77 0.88
C THR A 95 -3.73 -22.47 -0.17
N GLY A 96 -4.54 -21.73 -0.93
CA GLY A 96 -5.57 -22.29 -1.82
C GLY A 96 -6.80 -22.83 -1.08
N VAL A 97 -6.89 -22.66 0.24
CA VAL A 97 -8.01 -23.14 1.05
C VAL A 97 -9.06 -22.05 1.18
N PHE A 98 -10.17 -22.20 0.46
CA PHE A 98 -11.36 -21.36 0.59
C PHE A 98 -12.33 -22.08 1.55
N ARG A 99 -12.62 -21.48 2.71
CA ARG A 99 -13.68 -21.90 3.62
C ARG A 99 -14.73 -20.83 3.70
#